data_AF-A0A3N4MFZ7-F1
#
_entry.id   AF-A0A3N4MFZ7-F1
#
_cell.length_a   1.000
_cell.length_b   1.000
_cell.length_c   1.000
_cell.angle_alpha   90.00
_cell.angle_beta   90.00
_cell.angle_gamma   90.00
#
_symmetry.space_group_name_H-M   'P 1'
#
loop_
_entity.id
_entity.type
_entity.pdbx_description
1 polymer ?
#
loop_
_entity_poly.entity_id
_entity_poly.type
_entity_poly.pdbx_seq_one_letter_code
_entity_poly.pdbx_strand_id
1 'polypeptide(L)'
;MYPELGPQVILIDDKKEEIEAIEKFLEEKHIGSVFFEADPIEPDYPLTPIDTVQLVFLDLYYGSPFAAQFDPNACTEWIERVIPPGQKYYLVIWTKDKSRSEELLELMRKKGVPMPYQVETRSKTDYKLRGGNEYDIERLLDELGVLSKPEVNSDVQEFHGRIISEEEDCVLIDCLIHKETATYEVRRFDLKLLEGIPHKNGSFVMVRIETKPGSRTIDFFADEIDRSALFVKPDDFEDLEDISFLADD
;
A
#
# COMPACT_ATOMS: atom_id res chain seq x y z
N MET A 1 -14.12 -9.65 -23.27
CA MET A 1 -14.66 -10.20 -22.01
C MET A 1 -13.83 -9.57 -20.92
N TYR A 2 -14.39 -8.66 -20.14
CA TYR A 2 -13.66 -8.07 -19.02
C TYR A 2 -13.50 -9.15 -17.95
N PRO A 3 -12.35 -9.25 -17.26
CA PRO A 3 -12.21 -10.18 -16.15
C PRO A 3 -13.26 -9.82 -15.10
N GLU A 4 -14.10 -10.78 -14.72
CA GLU A 4 -14.94 -10.63 -13.54
C GLU A 4 -13.99 -10.49 -12.34
N LEU A 5 -14.01 -9.32 -11.70
CA LEU A 5 -13.26 -9.10 -10.48
C LEU A 5 -13.91 -9.97 -9.40
N GLY A 6 -13.28 -11.10 -9.08
CA GLY A 6 -13.66 -11.95 -7.95
C GLY A 6 -13.65 -11.19 -6.62
N PRO A 7 -14.25 -11.75 -5.54
CA PRO A 7 -14.40 -11.04 -4.28
C PRO A 7 -13.03 -10.64 -3.69
N GLN A 8 -12.95 -9.42 -3.16
CA GLN A 8 -11.76 -8.90 -2.50
C GLN A 8 -11.81 -9.08 -0.98
N VAL A 9 -13.02 -9.19 -0.42
CA VAL A 9 -13.25 -9.40 1.01
C VAL A 9 -13.95 -10.72 1.25
N ILE A 10 -13.50 -11.47 2.25
CA ILE A 10 -14.14 -12.71 2.68
C ILE A 10 -14.60 -12.55 4.13
N LEU A 11 -15.82 -12.98 4.41
CA LEU A 11 -16.43 -12.93 5.74
C LEU A 11 -16.70 -14.38 6.18
N ILE A 12 -16.10 -14.82 7.28
CA ILE A 12 -16.28 -16.16 7.85
C ILE A 12 -16.82 -15.99 9.26
N ASP A 13 -18.09 -16.32 9.45
CA ASP A 13 -18.81 -16.16 10.71
C ASP A 13 -19.90 -17.23 10.82
N ASP A 14 -20.26 -17.63 12.04
CA ASP A 14 -21.34 -18.59 12.27
C ASP A 14 -22.73 -17.91 12.26
N LYS A 15 -22.78 -16.58 12.34
CA LYS A 15 -24.01 -15.78 12.37
C LYS A 15 -24.02 -14.75 11.27
N LYS A 16 -24.88 -14.97 10.27
CA LYS A 16 -25.10 -14.02 9.18
C LYS A 16 -25.47 -12.62 9.69
N GLU A 17 -26.29 -12.52 10.72
CA GLU A 17 -26.72 -11.23 11.27
C GLU A 17 -25.57 -10.42 11.87
N GLU A 18 -24.46 -11.07 12.28
CA GLU A 18 -23.29 -10.37 12.80
C GLU A 18 -22.42 -9.75 11.70
N ILE A 19 -22.60 -10.18 10.43
CA ILE A 19 -21.83 -9.69 9.27
C ILE A 19 -22.67 -8.88 8.26
N GLU A 20 -24.00 -8.85 8.37
CA GLU A 20 -24.89 -8.09 7.48
C GLU A 20 -24.50 -6.61 7.35
N ALA A 21 -24.13 -5.97 8.47
CA ALA A 21 -23.69 -4.58 8.46
C ALA A 21 -22.37 -4.39 7.68
N ILE A 22 -21.49 -5.39 7.68
CA ILE A 22 -20.24 -5.39 6.92
C ILE A 22 -20.55 -5.59 5.43
N GLU A 23 -21.38 -6.57 5.07
CA GLU A 23 -21.78 -6.82 3.69
C GLU A 23 -22.43 -5.58 3.05
N LYS A 24 -23.41 -4.98 3.75
CA LYS A 24 -24.10 -3.79 3.27
C LYS A 24 -23.14 -2.63 3.01
N PHE A 25 -22.18 -2.42 3.93
CA PHE A 25 -21.19 -1.38 3.77
C PHE A 25 -20.28 -1.64 2.56
N LEU A 26 -19.81 -2.87 2.39
CA LEU A 26 -18.95 -3.26 1.26
C LEU A 26 -19.69 -3.08 -0.07
N GLU A 27 -20.98 -3.44 -0.12
CA GLU A 27 -21.85 -3.23 -1.28
C GLU A 27 -22.00 -1.75 -1.61
N GLU A 28 -22.25 -0.89 -0.62
CA GLU A 28 -22.34 0.58 -0.79
C GLU A 28 -21.04 1.20 -1.31
N LYS A 29 -19.88 0.57 -1.03
CA LYS A 29 -18.56 0.99 -1.54
C LYS A 29 -18.15 0.30 -2.84
N HIS A 30 -19.02 -0.53 -3.43
CA HIS A 30 -18.72 -1.33 -4.62
C HIS A 30 -17.49 -2.24 -4.45
N ILE A 31 -17.29 -2.77 -3.24
CA ILE A 31 -16.26 -3.76 -2.92
C ILE A 31 -16.90 -5.14 -2.99
N GLY A 32 -16.34 -6.03 -3.80
CA GLY A 32 -16.81 -7.40 -3.93
C GLY A 32 -16.50 -8.19 -2.65
N SER A 33 -17.53 -8.79 -2.06
CA SER A 33 -17.40 -9.64 -0.88
C SER A 33 -18.10 -10.98 -1.06
N VAL A 34 -17.67 -11.97 -0.28
CA VAL A 34 -18.37 -13.26 -0.14
C VAL A 34 -18.42 -13.65 1.34
N PHE A 35 -19.58 -14.13 1.78
CA PHE A 35 -19.79 -14.69 3.11
C PHE A 35 -19.77 -16.21 3.04
N PHE A 36 -19.08 -16.83 4.00
CA PHE A 36 -19.12 -18.26 4.26
C PHE A 36 -19.65 -18.48 5.68
N GLU A 37 -20.73 -19.26 5.78
CA GLU A 37 -21.31 -19.66 7.06
C GLU A 37 -20.43 -20.74 7.69
N ALA A 38 -19.82 -20.41 8.83
CA ALA A 38 -18.92 -21.31 9.55
C ALA A 38 -19.72 -22.32 10.37
N ASP A 39 -20.23 -23.37 9.71
CA ASP A 39 -20.88 -24.50 10.39
C ASP A 39 -19.83 -25.55 10.80
N PRO A 40 -19.71 -25.91 12.09
CA PRO A 40 -18.77 -26.92 12.55
C PRO A 40 -19.15 -28.37 12.19
N ILE A 41 -20.38 -28.61 11.74
CA ILE A 41 -20.93 -29.92 11.35
C ILE A 41 -20.88 -30.08 9.83
N GLU A 42 -21.37 -29.09 9.09
CA GLU A 42 -21.46 -29.10 7.62
C GLU A 42 -20.84 -27.84 7.00
N PRO A 43 -19.50 -27.67 7.07
CA PRO A 43 -18.84 -26.47 6.57
C PRO A 43 -18.95 -26.36 5.03
N ASP A 44 -19.40 -25.20 4.55
CA ASP A 44 -19.54 -24.89 3.12
C ASP A 44 -18.28 -24.21 2.55
N TYR A 45 -17.20 -24.98 2.44
CA TYR A 45 -15.95 -24.48 1.89
C TYR A 45 -16.06 -24.15 0.39
N PRO A 46 -15.33 -23.14 -0.11
CA PRO A 46 -15.25 -22.92 -1.55
C PRO A 46 -14.62 -24.12 -2.26
N LEU A 47 -15.07 -24.40 -3.50
CA LEU A 47 -14.54 -25.48 -4.33
C LEU A 47 -13.05 -25.30 -4.66
N THR A 48 -12.62 -24.05 -4.81
CA THR A 48 -11.23 -23.65 -5.03
C THR A 48 -10.91 -22.40 -4.23
N PRO A 49 -9.66 -22.25 -3.74
CA PRO A 49 -9.22 -21.01 -3.10
C PRO A 49 -9.45 -19.79 -4.00
N ILE A 50 -9.68 -18.63 -3.37
CA ILE A 50 -10.02 -17.38 -4.05
C ILE A 50 -8.75 -16.52 -4.15
N ASP A 51 -8.29 -16.27 -5.37
CA ASP A 51 -7.02 -15.57 -5.65
C ASP A 51 -7.14 -14.02 -5.62
N THR A 52 -8.35 -13.49 -5.70
CA THR A 52 -8.62 -12.04 -5.64
C THR A 52 -8.72 -11.50 -4.22
N VAL A 53 -8.71 -12.35 -3.20
CA VAL A 53 -8.88 -11.95 -1.79
C VAL A 53 -7.71 -11.09 -1.31
N GLN A 54 -8.06 -10.00 -0.64
CA GLN A 54 -7.12 -9.08 0.01
C GLN A 54 -7.41 -8.96 1.50
N LEU A 55 -8.65 -9.16 1.93
CA LEU A 55 -9.07 -8.99 3.32
C LEU A 55 -9.97 -10.15 3.75
N VAL A 56 -9.73 -10.67 4.95
CA VAL A 56 -10.54 -11.74 5.54
C VAL A 56 -11.00 -11.31 6.92
N PHE A 57 -12.31 -11.32 7.15
CA PHE A 57 -12.89 -11.27 8.50
C PHE A 57 -13.14 -12.70 8.97
N LEU A 58 -12.62 -13.03 10.14
CA LEU A 58 -12.71 -14.35 10.74
C LEU A 58 -13.23 -14.24 12.17
N ASP A 59 -14.41 -14.81 12.45
CA ASP A 59 -14.76 -15.13 13.84
C ASP A 59 -14.01 -16.38 14.29
N LEU A 60 -13.69 -16.42 15.58
CA LEU A 60 -12.99 -17.53 16.24
C LEU A 60 -13.95 -18.56 16.85
N TYR A 61 -15.20 -18.19 17.11
CA TYR A 61 -16.13 -19.01 17.86
C TYR A 61 -17.26 -19.46 16.95
N TYR A 62 -17.36 -20.77 16.73
CA TYR A 62 -18.44 -21.38 15.97
C TYR A 62 -19.27 -22.24 16.91
N GLY A 63 -20.59 -22.29 16.70
CA GLY A 63 -21.39 -23.29 17.37
C GLY A 63 -22.87 -22.98 17.50
N SER A 64 -23.55 -23.92 18.14
CA SER A 64 -24.97 -23.82 18.47
C SER A 64 -25.25 -22.56 19.32
N PRO A 65 -26.47 -21.98 19.22
CA PRO A 65 -26.90 -20.81 20.01
C PRO A 65 -26.68 -20.91 21.53
N PHE A 66 -26.45 -22.12 22.04
CA PHE A 66 -26.27 -22.40 23.46
C PHE A 66 -24.81 -22.53 23.92
N ALA A 67 -23.85 -22.74 23.02
CA ALA A 67 -22.42 -22.81 23.35
C ALA A 67 -21.54 -22.65 22.10
N ALA A 68 -21.17 -21.41 21.76
CA ALA A 68 -20.11 -21.16 20.79
C ALA A 68 -18.76 -21.54 21.43
N GLN A 69 -17.96 -22.33 20.72
CA GLN A 69 -16.65 -22.79 21.20
C GLN A 69 -15.55 -22.30 20.28
N PHE A 70 -14.44 -21.91 20.88
CA PHE A 70 -13.23 -21.63 20.13
C PHE A 70 -12.65 -22.95 19.62
N ASP A 71 -12.58 -23.08 18.29
CA ASP A 71 -11.87 -24.19 17.64
C ASP A 71 -10.80 -23.63 16.69
N PRO A 72 -9.53 -23.56 17.12
CA PRO A 72 -8.46 -23.06 16.28
C PRO A 72 -8.20 -23.96 15.06
N ASN A 73 -8.56 -25.25 15.11
CA ASN A 73 -8.40 -26.13 13.95
C ASN A 73 -9.39 -25.77 12.85
N ALA A 74 -10.66 -25.57 13.20
CA ALA A 74 -11.69 -25.15 12.25
C ALA A 74 -11.34 -23.78 11.63
N CYS A 75 -10.91 -22.82 12.46
CA CYS A 75 -10.45 -21.51 11.99
C CYS A 75 -9.28 -21.63 10.99
N THR A 76 -8.30 -22.49 11.32
CA THR A 76 -7.12 -22.72 10.48
C THR A 76 -7.49 -23.40 9.15
N GLU A 77 -8.42 -24.37 9.18
CA GLU A 77 -8.92 -25.03 7.97
C GLU A 77 -9.65 -24.05 7.06
N TRP A 78 -10.49 -23.16 7.61
CA TRP A 78 -11.12 -22.10 6.82
C TRP A 78 -10.11 -21.27 6.03
N ILE A 79 -9.05 -20.79 6.69
CA ILE A 79 -8.00 -20.03 6.01
C ILE A 79 -7.30 -20.87 4.94
N GLU A 80 -6.95 -22.12 5.24
CA GLU A 80 -6.29 -23.02 4.29
C GLU A 80 -7.12 -23.30 3.03
N ARG A 81 -8.45 -23.44 3.17
CA ARG A 81 -9.36 -23.71 2.05
C ARG A 81 -9.64 -22.48 1.21
N VAL A 82 -9.66 -21.32 1.84
CA VAL A 82 -10.08 -20.07 1.21
C VAL A 82 -8.91 -19.35 0.54
N ILE A 83 -7.72 -19.38 1.15
CA ILE A 83 -6.57 -18.58 0.73
C ILE A 83 -5.58 -19.44 -0.06
N PRO A 84 -5.24 -19.07 -1.31
CA PRO A 84 -4.23 -19.81 -2.06
C PRO A 84 -2.83 -19.63 -1.45
N PRO A 85 -1.95 -20.64 -1.55
CA PRO A 85 -0.58 -20.54 -1.07
C PRO A 85 0.17 -19.33 -1.68
N GLY A 86 0.86 -18.56 -0.84
CA GLY A 86 1.66 -17.41 -1.27
C GLY A 86 0.87 -16.11 -1.51
N GLN A 87 -0.46 -16.14 -1.38
CA GLN A 87 -1.30 -14.95 -1.47
C GLN A 87 -1.01 -14.00 -0.31
N LYS A 88 -0.85 -12.71 -0.61
CA LYS A 88 -0.79 -11.66 0.41
C LYS A 88 -2.21 -11.21 0.76
N TYR A 89 -2.57 -11.28 2.03
CA TYR A 89 -3.88 -10.86 2.52
C TYR A 89 -3.78 -10.30 3.94
N TYR A 90 -4.78 -9.51 4.33
CA TYR A 90 -4.99 -8.98 5.67
C TYR A 90 -6.01 -9.85 6.41
N LEU A 91 -5.72 -10.20 7.65
CA LEU A 91 -6.63 -10.95 8.51
C LEU A 91 -7.18 -10.06 9.61
N VAL A 92 -8.49 -9.89 9.65
CA VAL A 92 -9.21 -9.26 10.76
C VAL A 92 -9.84 -10.36 11.60
N ILE A 93 -9.28 -10.58 12.79
CA ILE A 93 -9.87 -11.47 13.78
C ILE A 93 -11.00 -10.70 14.46
N TRP A 94 -12.24 -11.02 14.07
CA TRP A 94 -13.46 -10.34 14.48
C TRP A 94 -14.16 -11.17 15.55
N THR A 95 -13.82 -10.95 16.83
CA THR A 95 -14.21 -11.87 17.91
C THR A 95 -14.63 -11.13 19.18
N LYS A 96 -15.28 -11.80 20.13
CA LYS A 96 -15.59 -11.23 21.46
C LYS A 96 -14.43 -11.41 22.45
N ASP A 97 -13.53 -12.36 22.21
CA ASP A 97 -12.39 -12.68 23.07
C ASP A 97 -11.07 -12.59 22.28
N LYS A 98 -10.36 -11.46 22.46
CA LYS A 98 -9.10 -11.20 21.75
C LYS A 98 -7.97 -12.15 22.17
N SER A 99 -8.06 -12.78 23.35
CA SER A 99 -6.95 -13.55 23.95
C SER A 99 -6.57 -14.82 23.18
N ARG A 100 -7.48 -15.30 22.32
CA ARG A 100 -7.29 -16.52 21.50
C ARG A 100 -6.61 -16.28 20.15
N SER A 101 -6.35 -15.03 19.79
CA SER A 101 -5.73 -14.68 18.52
C SER A 101 -4.33 -15.28 18.37
N GLU A 102 -3.52 -15.22 19.42
CA GLU A 102 -2.16 -15.74 19.40
C GLU A 102 -2.14 -17.27 19.26
N GLU A 103 -3.05 -17.96 19.95
CA GLU A 103 -3.23 -19.42 19.85
C GLU A 103 -3.55 -19.86 18.42
N LEU A 104 -4.42 -19.13 17.71
CA LEU A 104 -4.70 -19.38 16.29
C LEU A 104 -3.45 -19.19 15.42
N LEU A 105 -2.75 -18.06 15.56
CA LEU A 105 -1.60 -17.73 14.72
C LEU A 105 -0.43 -18.71 14.92
N GLU A 106 -0.22 -19.19 16.14
CA GLU A 106 0.76 -20.24 16.42
C GLU A 106 0.38 -21.55 15.72
N LEU A 107 -0.90 -21.93 15.75
CA LEU A 107 -1.37 -23.15 15.09
C LEU A 107 -1.24 -23.07 13.57
N MET A 108 -1.63 -21.93 12.97
CA MET A 108 -1.47 -21.68 11.53
C MET A 108 -0.01 -21.86 11.10
N ARG A 109 0.93 -21.25 11.85
CA ARG A 109 2.37 -21.37 11.59
C ARG A 109 2.85 -22.81 11.70
N LYS A 110 2.41 -23.53 12.73
CA LYS A 110 2.79 -24.94 12.95
C LYS A 110 2.28 -25.87 11.84
N LYS A 111 1.08 -25.60 11.32
CA LYS A 111 0.47 -26.39 10.23
C LYS A 111 0.93 -25.97 8.83
N GLY A 112 1.62 -24.84 8.69
CA GLY A 112 2.05 -24.32 7.39
C GLY A 112 0.91 -23.73 6.56
N VAL A 113 -0.15 -23.27 7.22
CA VAL A 113 -1.27 -22.58 6.58
C VAL A 113 -0.81 -21.20 6.09
N PRO A 114 -1.36 -20.68 4.96
CA PRO A 114 -1.02 -19.35 4.46
C PRO A 114 -1.06 -18.30 5.58
N MET A 115 0.06 -17.62 5.81
CA MET A 115 0.16 -16.60 6.84
C MET A 115 -0.26 -15.24 6.28
N PRO A 116 -1.07 -14.47 7.04
CA PRO A 116 -1.46 -13.12 6.64
C PRO A 116 -0.25 -12.18 6.62
N TYR A 117 -0.32 -11.18 5.75
CA TYR A 117 0.65 -10.09 5.70
C TYR A 117 0.57 -9.21 6.95
N GLN A 118 -0.65 -8.95 7.42
CA GLN A 118 -0.94 -8.22 8.65
C GLN A 118 -2.19 -8.80 9.32
N VAL A 119 -2.20 -8.77 10.65
CA VAL A 119 -3.32 -9.25 11.48
C VAL A 119 -3.81 -8.13 12.37
N GLU A 120 -5.12 -7.93 12.39
CA GLU A 120 -5.79 -6.99 13.28
C GLU A 120 -6.83 -7.72 14.11
N THR A 121 -6.66 -7.76 15.43
CA THR A 121 -7.68 -8.30 16.33
C THR A 121 -8.61 -7.19 16.79
N ARG A 122 -9.91 -7.33 16.49
CA ARG A 122 -10.95 -6.33 16.79
C ARG A 122 -12.08 -6.98 17.58
N SER A 123 -12.50 -6.34 18.67
CA SER A 123 -13.58 -6.90 19.49
C SER A 123 -14.92 -6.44 18.95
N LYS A 124 -15.85 -7.37 18.72
CA LYS A 124 -17.24 -7.05 18.34
C LYS A 124 -17.88 -6.06 19.34
N THR A 125 -17.51 -6.14 20.63
CA THR A 125 -18.04 -5.25 21.68
C THR A 125 -17.61 -3.79 21.52
N ASP A 126 -16.45 -3.53 20.92
CA ASP A 126 -15.87 -2.18 20.81
C ASP A 126 -16.62 -1.31 19.79
N TYR A 127 -17.35 -1.96 18.88
CA TYR A 127 -18.07 -1.33 17.78
C TYR A 127 -19.59 -1.48 17.91
N LYS A 128 -20.11 -2.10 18.98
CA LYS A 128 -21.56 -2.28 19.11
C LYS A 128 -22.27 -0.93 19.31
N LEU A 129 -23.22 -0.62 18.44
CA LEU A 129 -24.00 0.62 18.53
C LEU A 129 -24.96 0.58 19.73
N ARG A 130 -25.17 1.74 20.36
CA ARG A 130 -26.08 1.85 21.51
C ARG A 130 -27.53 1.66 21.04
N GLY A 131 -28.22 0.65 21.57
CA GLY A 131 -29.65 0.46 21.37
C GLY A 131 -30.05 -0.58 20.32
N GLY A 132 -29.12 -1.37 19.79
CA GLY A 132 -29.41 -2.43 18.81
C GLY A 132 -28.39 -3.56 18.77
N ASN A 133 -28.52 -4.42 17.76
CA ASN A 133 -27.56 -5.48 17.42
C ASN A 133 -26.60 -5.08 16.28
N GLU A 134 -26.64 -3.82 15.87
CA GLU A 134 -25.80 -3.29 14.80
C GLU A 134 -24.41 -2.88 15.31
N TYR A 135 -23.44 -2.90 14.41
CA TYR A 135 -22.05 -2.53 14.66
C TYR A 135 -21.67 -1.28 13.85
N ASP A 136 -20.80 -0.45 14.40
CA ASP A 136 -20.20 0.73 13.78
C ASP A 136 -19.09 0.29 12.81
N ILE A 137 -19.51 -0.24 11.66
CA ILE A 137 -18.61 -0.78 10.63
C ILE A 137 -17.81 0.32 9.95
N GLU A 138 -18.38 1.52 9.79
CA GLU A 138 -17.66 2.65 9.22
C GLU A 138 -16.43 2.99 10.07
N ARG A 139 -16.60 3.09 11.40
CA ARG A 139 -15.47 3.29 12.31
C ARG A 139 -14.49 2.12 12.28
N LEU A 140 -14.96 0.87 12.25
CA LEU A 140 -14.09 -0.31 12.16
C LEU A 140 -13.19 -0.25 10.93
N LEU A 141 -13.76 -0.02 9.75
CA LEU A 141 -13.03 -0.01 8.49
C LEU A 141 -12.14 1.23 8.33
N ASP A 142 -12.52 2.37 8.90
CA ASP A 142 -11.66 3.55 8.98
C ASP A 142 -10.43 3.29 9.85
N GLU A 143 -10.62 2.73 11.04
CA GLU A 143 -9.53 2.33 11.95
C GLU A 143 -8.63 1.23 11.38
N LEU A 144 -9.16 0.38 10.48
CA LEU A 144 -8.38 -0.62 9.75
C LEU A 144 -7.64 -0.05 8.54
N GLY A 145 -7.88 1.22 8.18
CA GLY A 145 -7.31 1.84 6.99
C GLY A 145 -7.86 1.27 5.67
N VAL A 146 -9.00 0.59 5.71
CA VAL A 146 -9.67 0.03 4.53
C VAL A 146 -10.46 1.13 3.78
N LEU A 147 -10.97 2.13 4.52
CA LEU A 147 -11.63 3.32 3.95
C LEU A 147 -10.66 4.41 3.55
N SER A 148 -9.51 4.44 4.21
CA SER A 148 -8.35 5.09 3.66
C SER A 148 -8.11 4.39 2.32
N LYS A 149 -8.36 5.08 1.21
CA LYS A 149 -7.74 4.70 -0.06
C LYS A 149 -6.31 4.30 0.31
N PRO A 150 -5.74 3.17 -0.19
CA PRO A 150 -4.30 3.03 -0.07
C PRO A 150 -3.79 4.39 -0.51
N GLU A 151 -3.10 5.10 0.37
CA GLU A 151 -2.24 6.16 -0.09
C GLU A 151 -1.43 5.40 -1.12
N VAL A 152 -1.77 5.62 -2.39
CA VAL A 152 -0.86 5.35 -3.48
C VAL A 152 0.29 6.19 -2.97
N ASN A 153 1.27 5.54 -2.35
CA ASN A 153 2.48 6.15 -1.85
C ASN A 153 3.16 6.66 -3.11
N SER A 154 2.63 7.76 -3.63
CA SER A 154 3.09 8.48 -4.78
C SER A 154 4.21 9.30 -4.20
N ASP A 155 5.42 8.75 -4.29
CA ASP A 155 6.59 9.55 -3.99
C ASP A 155 6.69 10.60 -5.10
N VAL A 156 6.44 11.84 -4.74
CA VAL A 156 6.52 12.99 -5.63
C VAL A 156 7.79 13.73 -5.29
N GLN A 157 8.75 13.70 -6.22
CA GLN A 157 9.98 14.47 -6.13
C GLN A 157 9.90 15.64 -7.10
N GLU A 158 10.11 16.85 -6.60
CA GLU A 158 10.17 18.07 -7.40
C GLU A 158 11.51 18.76 -7.18
N PHE A 159 12.24 19.00 -8.27
CA PHE A 159 13.52 19.71 -8.20
C PHE A 159 13.69 20.62 -9.42
N HIS A 160 14.45 21.70 -9.23
CA HIS A 160 14.88 22.55 -10.34
C HIS A 160 16.08 21.89 -11.03
N GLY A 161 16.08 21.94 -12.36
CA GLY A 161 17.12 21.42 -13.21
C GLY A 161 17.69 22.49 -14.12
N ARG A 162 19.01 22.47 -14.33
CA ARG A 162 19.67 23.24 -15.40
C ARG A 162 20.10 22.28 -16.50
N ILE A 163 19.66 22.52 -17.73
CA ILE A 163 20.09 21.72 -18.88
C ILE A 163 21.57 22.00 -19.16
N ILE A 164 22.39 20.95 -19.14
CA ILE A 164 23.85 21.02 -19.32
C ILE A 164 24.24 20.64 -20.76
N SER A 165 23.54 19.68 -21.34
CA SER A 165 23.84 19.16 -22.67
C SER A 165 22.60 18.54 -23.31
N GLU A 166 22.52 18.64 -24.62
CA GLU A 166 21.53 17.99 -25.48
C GLU A 166 22.30 17.04 -26.41
N GLU A 167 21.89 15.78 -26.46
CA GLU A 167 22.43 14.74 -27.33
C GLU A 167 21.31 14.23 -28.26
N GLU A 168 21.64 13.34 -29.22
CA GLU A 168 20.71 12.94 -30.29
C GLU A 168 19.36 12.37 -29.79
N ASP A 169 19.33 11.71 -28.64
CA ASP A 169 18.14 11.07 -28.08
C ASP A 169 17.79 11.49 -26.64
N CYS A 170 18.63 12.31 -26.00
CA CYS A 170 18.52 12.60 -24.59
C CYS A 170 19.03 13.99 -24.21
N VAL A 171 18.67 14.40 -22.99
CA VAL A 171 19.14 15.63 -22.37
C VAL A 171 19.77 15.31 -21.01
N LEU A 172 20.89 15.98 -20.72
CA LEU A 172 21.54 15.94 -19.41
C LEU A 172 21.15 17.17 -18.62
N ILE A 173 20.65 16.96 -17.41
CA ILE A 173 20.13 18.00 -16.54
C ILE A 173 20.82 17.93 -15.18
N ASP A 174 21.40 19.03 -14.72
CA ASP A 174 21.92 19.19 -13.36
C ASP A 174 20.73 19.44 -12.44
N CYS A 175 20.36 18.49 -11.61
CA CYS A 175 19.18 18.57 -10.75
C CYS A 175 19.56 18.97 -9.33
N LEU A 176 19.00 20.06 -8.81
CA LEU A 176 19.18 20.47 -7.42
C LEU A 176 18.26 19.64 -6.51
N ILE A 177 18.80 18.55 -5.96
CA ILE A 177 18.06 17.57 -5.15
C ILE A 177 17.76 18.10 -3.75
N HIS A 178 18.73 18.79 -3.14
CA HIS A 178 18.57 19.39 -1.82
C HIS A 178 18.99 20.86 -1.84
N LYS A 179 18.01 21.75 -1.66
CA LYS A 179 18.23 23.21 -1.64
C LYS A 179 19.11 23.66 -0.47
N GLU A 180 18.95 23.03 0.70
CA GLU A 180 19.65 23.42 1.94
C GLU A 180 21.13 23.09 1.91
N THR A 181 21.49 21.94 1.33
CA THR A 181 22.88 21.44 1.25
C THR A 181 23.53 21.72 -0.10
N ALA A 182 22.84 22.40 -1.02
CA ALA A 182 23.26 22.61 -2.40
C ALA A 182 23.74 21.29 -3.05
N THR A 183 22.98 20.21 -2.89
CA THR A 183 23.33 18.90 -3.45
C THR A 183 22.74 18.76 -4.85
N TYR A 184 23.61 18.49 -5.82
CA TYR A 184 23.26 18.38 -7.24
C TYR A 184 23.47 16.95 -7.73
N GLU A 185 22.62 16.51 -8.67
CA GLU A 185 22.75 15.23 -9.35
C GLU A 185 22.51 15.42 -10.85
N VAL A 186 23.47 15.02 -11.68
CA VAL A 186 23.30 15.05 -13.14
C VAL A 186 22.48 13.84 -13.56
N ARG A 187 21.31 14.08 -14.15
CA ARG A 187 20.38 13.05 -14.62
C ARG A 187 20.21 13.11 -16.14
N ARG A 188 20.08 11.93 -16.76
CA ARG A 188 19.80 11.75 -18.19
C ARG A 188 18.31 11.45 -18.39
N PHE A 189 17.68 12.15 -19.34
CA PHE A 189 16.27 11.96 -19.69
C PHE A 189 16.09 11.84 -21.20
N ASP A 190 15.11 11.06 -21.64
CA ASP A 190 14.75 10.97 -23.06
C ASP A 190 14.23 12.31 -23.56
N LEU A 191 14.74 12.77 -24.72
CA LEU A 191 14.40 14.07 -25.29
C LEU A 191 12.90 14.21 -25.59
N LYS A 192 12.23 13.08 -25.89
CA LYS A 192 10.77 13.01 -26.12
C LYS A 192 9.95 13.51 -24.94
N LEU A 193 10.48 13.44 -23.71
CA LEU A 193 9.78 13.91 -22.52
C LEU A 193 9.73 15.44 -22.43
N LEU A 194 10.57 16.15 -23.21
CA LEU A 194 10.63 17.61 -23.26
C LEU A 194 9.95 18.18 -24.51
N GLU A 195 9.10 17.39 -25.18
CA GLU A 195 8.36 17.84 -26.37
C GLU A 195 7.48 19.05 -26.03
N GLY A 196 7.72 20.19 -26.71
CA GLY A 196 7.03 21.45 -26.44
C GLY A 196 7.66 22.35 -25.37
N ILE A 197 8.76 21.92 -24.74
CA ILE A 197 9.48 22.71 -23.72
C ILE A 197 10.82 23.19 -24.31
N PRO A 198 11.17 24.48 -24.17
CA PRO A 198 12.49 24.97 -24.58
C PRO A 198 13.61 24.28 -23.79
N HIS A 199 14.49 23.56 -24.48
CA HIS A 199 15.51 22.71 -23.84
C HIS A 199 16.95 23.00 -24.26
N LYS A 200 17.28 24.27 -24.52
CA LYS A 200 18.65 24.67 -24.87
C LYS A 200 19.59 24.57 -23.68
N ASN A 201 20.87 24.31 -23.94
CA ASN A 201 21.93 24.38 -22.94
C ASN A 201 21.85 25.71 -22.14
N GLY A 202 21.86 25.60 -20.81
CA GLY A 202 21.71 26.70 -19.87
C GLY A 202 20.27 27.03 -19.48
N SER A 203 19.26 26.44 -20.12
CA SER A 203 17.85 26.66 -19.77
C SER A 203 17.49 25.95 -18.47
N PHE A 204 16.51 26.51 -17.75
CA PHE A 204 16.00 25.94 -16.51
C PHE A 204 14.67 25.22 -16.74
N VAL A 205 14.51 24.10 -16.05
CA VAL A 205 13.28 23.32 -16.04
C VAL A 205 12.96 22.90 -14.62
N MET A 206 11.68 22.76 -14.29
CA MET A 206 11.26 22.05 -13.10
C MET A 206 10.92 20.62 -13.51
N VAL A 207 11.54 19.66 -12.82
CA VAL A 207 11.34 18.23 -13.06
C VAL A 207 10.50 17.69 -11.93
N ARG A 208 9.37 17.08 -12.26
CA ARG A 208 8.50 16.39 -11.32
C ARG A 208 8.51 14.90 -11.65
N ILE A 209 8.88 14.09 -10.68
CA ILE A 209 8.85 12.64 -10.80
C ILE A 209 7.82 12.13 -9.81
N GLU A 210 6.77 11.48 -10.33
CA GLU A 210 5.78 10.79 -9.52
C GLU A 210 5.96 9.28 -9.69
N THR A 211 6.23 8.59 -8.59
CA THR A 211 6.41 7.13 -8.59
C THR A 211 5.22 6.47 -7.91
N LYS A 212 4.42 5.72 -8.69
CA LYS A 212 3.30 4.89 -8.22
C LYS A 212 3.67 3.41 -8.32
N PRO A 213 3.03 2.50 -7.56
CA PRO A 213 3.23 1.06 -7.77
C PRO A 213 2.97 0.67 -9.23
N GLY A 214 4.02 0.19 -9.93
CA GLY A 214 3.95 -0.22 -11.33
C GLY A 214 3.96 0.89 -12.37
N SER A 215 4.11 2.17 -11.99
CA SER A 215 4.19 3.29 -12.93
C SER A 215 5.08 4.41 -12.41
N ARG A 216 5.89 5.00 -13.28
CA ARG A 216 6.65 6.21 -12.99
C ARG A 216 6.37 7.23 -14.08
N THR A 217 5.86 8.40 -13.69
CA THR A 217 5.63 9.53 -14.58
C THR A 217 6.68 10.60 -14.32
N ILE A 218 7.19 11.18 -15.39
CA ILE A 218 8.18 12.26 -15.35
C ILE A 218 7.58 13.39 -16.17
N ASP A 219 7.33 14.51 -15.50
CA ASP A 219 6.81 15.72 -16.11
C ASP A 219 7.86 16.82 -16.05
N PHE A 220 7.95 17.59 -17.12
CA PHE A 220 8.81 18.75 -17.23
C PHE A 220 7.95 20.00 -17.32
N PHE A 221 8.41 21.08 -16.68
CA PHE A 221 7.79 22.39 -16.78
C PHE A 221 8.88 23.39 -17.14
N ALA A 222 8.60 24.26 -18.12
CA ALA A 222 9.49 25.37 -18.44
C ALA A 222 9.60 26.29 -17.21
N ASP A 223 10.83 26.56 -16.79
CA ASP A 223 11.11 27.51 -15.71
C ASP A 223 11.67 28.79 -16.36
N GLU A 224 10.78 29.76 -16.61
CA GLU A 224 11.15 31.03 -17.27
C GLU A 224 11.95 31.97 -16.35
N ILE A 225 12.12 31.60 -15.08
CA ILE A 225 12.87 32.36 -14.10
C ILE A 225 14.34 31.94 -14.19
N ASP A 226 15.23 32.92 -14.37
CA ASP A 226 16.67 32.67 -14.27
C ASP A 226 17.03 32.24 -12.84
N ARG A 227 17.49 31.00 -12.71
CA ARG A 227 17.91 30.38 -11.44
C ARG A 227 19.40 30.16 -11.37
N SER A 228 20.20 30.84 -12.17
CA SER A 228 21.66 30.68 -12.22
C SER A 228 22.32 30.76 -10.84
N ALA A 229 21.81 31.62 -9.95
CA ALA A 229 22.29 31.75 -8.57
C ALA A 229 22.17 30.45 -7.74
N LEU A 230 21.22 29.57 -8.05
CA LEU A 230 21.03 28.28 -7.37
C LEU A 230 21.96 27.18 -7.89
N PHE A 231 22.72 27.44 -8.96
CA PHE A 231 23.64 26.47 -9.58
C PHE A 231 25.08 27.00 -9.60
N VAL A 232 25.39 27.95 -8.72
CA VAL A 232 26.77 28.34 -8.41
C VAL A 232 27.32 27.25 -7.49
N LYS A 233 28.18 26.40 -8.04
CA LYS A 233 28.88 25.40 -7.23
C LYS A 233 29.85 26.15 -6.30
N PRO A 234 29.87 25.85 -4.99
CA PRO A 234 30.97 26.30 -4.15
C PRO A 234 32.28 25.87 -4.79
N ASP A 235 33.24 26.79 -4.90
CA ASP A 235 34.57 26.42 -5.34
C ASP A 235 35.28 25.73 -4.18
N ASP A 236 35.11 24.41 -4.07
CA ASP A 236 35.75 23.60 -3.03
C ASP A 236 37.30 23.61 -3.14
N PHE A 237 37.86 24.30 -4.15
CA PHE A 237 39.28 24.46 -4.41
C PHE A 237 39.79 25.90 -4.26
N GLU A 238 38.97 26.88 -3.88
CA GLU A 238 39.43 28.26 -3.63
C GLU A 238 40.55 28.30 -2.58
N ASP A 239 40.50 27.42 -1.56
CA ASP A 239 41.55 27.28 -0.53
C ASP A 239 42.80 26.50 -1.00
N LEU A 240 42.75 25.88 -2.19
CA LEU A 240 43.86 25.11 -2.77
C LEU A 240 44.66 25.91 -3.80
N GLU A 241 44.28 27.15 -4.13
CA GLU A 241 45.09 28.02 -5.01
C GLU A 241 46.38 28.53 -4.32
N ASP A 242 46.50 28.38 -2.99
CA ASP A 242 47.65 28.85 -2.20
C ASP A 242 48.74 27.79 -1.94
N ILE A 243 48.69 26.63 -2.63
CA ILE A 243 49.81 25.67 -2.63
C ILE A 243 50.75 25.97 -3.80
N SER A 244 51.61 26.96 -3.57
CA SER A 244 52.88 27.19 -4.26
C SER A 244 53.90 26.04 -4.08
N PHE A 245 53.46 24.79 -3.97
CA PHE A 245 54.30 23.63 -3.66
C PHE A 245 54.83 22.88 -4.91
N LEU A 246 54.57 23.39 -6.12
CA LEU A 246 55.03 22.77 -7.38
C LEU A 246 55.83 23.71 -8.29
N ALA A 247 56.45 24.74 -7.73
CA ALA A 247 57.46 25.53 -8.42
C ALA A 247 58.75 25.58 -7.58
N ASP A 248 59.46 24.45 -7.56
CA ASP A 248 60.93 24.36 -7.67
C ASP A 248 61.37 22.90 -7.43
N ASP A 249 61.56 22.15 -8.53
CA ASP A 249 62.77 21.39 -8.86
C ASP A 249 62.70 20.84 -10.30
#